data_AF-A0A2V3JBX7-F1
#
_entry.id   AF-A0A2V3JBX7-F1
#
_cell.length_a   1.000
_cell.length_b   1.000
_cell.length_c   1.000
_cell.angle_alpha   90.00
_cell.angle_beta   90.00
_cell.angle_gamma   90.00
#
_symmetry.space_group_name_H-M   'P 1'
#
loop_
_entity.id
_entity.type
_entity.pdbx_description
1 polymer ?
#
loop_
_entity_poly.entity_id
_entity_poly.type
_entity_poly.pdbx_seq_one_letter_code
_entity_poly.pdbx_strand_id
1 'polypeptide(L)'
;MKKILTTVLLLLFLFSAVITTVTSTSEKTPIEESQLQKLQQRINSSGFHYKVAKNWITGLTPEEISQLMGYRPPKPPVGTLPPNVSFRSFRTIDAGAVQRSTMRLTTGMPSAYDAMALGYVTPVKNQYTCGSCWLFAAIADIESDVAIADSTQSDFSEQEAGDCNIWNRFCNGGNSRISTNYLTKKGVGNESCHPYVAHGTACYNCSIIKNVDNWRVITGSRGETEIEKIKAAILNYGPVYSTMYAGDPGFYAYDSGVYEYWGADEPNHAIQIIGWNDSLPYSRGSGAWLIKNSWGTDWGAHGPYPGCAWVAYGAANIGDYTSAITSCNDGGIQLYYHDEYGWMGYCCGMGTNTAWGAVRFIPAQSGQLRSVDFWAVDDNMQYEIRIFDNISDSSPYTFSNQLGYQNGTTEEVGYYSVSLNTPITVVKGDDFVVQIKFTASGYNYPIPMDYLSSGDEYYSDWHAEGSGESYVSGNGKTFTKLSIGGSLTDIGIRARVSPEECLGNCYSSTNCTGSIIATNVSCYECINGNGGATGGKSWHSSSQGHDWCFNDCPACCDGTDNDGDSHIDYPADEGCTCCYDYTETEDTAVPCIPELPSFLLLSIGLLLLMFMGYLYQHQHQY
;
A
#
# COMPACT_ATOMS: atom_id res chain seq x y z
N MET A 1 62.19 47.93 -24.82
CA MET A 1 61.37 48.14 -23.60
C MET A 1 60.01 48.79 -23.86
N LYS A 2 59.88 49.87 -24.66
CA LYS A 2 58.58 50.51 -24.92
C LYS A 2 57.53 49.70 -25.71
N LYS A 3 57.91 48.71 -26.54
CA LYS A 3 56.95 47.85 -27.27
C LYS A 3 56.44 46.65 -26.46
N ILE A 4 57.16 46.22 -25.43
CA ILE A 4 56.75 45.09 -24.58
C ILE A 4 55.73 45.55 -23.52
N LEU A 5 55.88 46.78 -23.01
CA LEU A 5 54.96 47.35 -22.03
C LEU A 5 53.56 47.60 -22.61
N THR A 6 53.45 47.99 -23.88
CA THR A 6 52.15 48.23 -24.53
C THR A 6 51.39 46.93 -24.80
N THR A 7 52.10 45.84 -25.13
CA THR A 7 51.48 44.52 -25.36
C THR A 7 51.05 43.86 -24.05
N VAL A 8 51.79 44.04 -22.96
CA VAL A 8 51.42 43.54 -21.63
C VAL A 8 50.24 44.30 -21.04
N LEU A 9 50.13 45.62 -21.26
CA LEU A 9 48.96 46.40 -20.83
C LEU A 9 47.70 46.10 -21.66
N LEU A 10 47.81 45.82 -22.97
CA LEU A 10 46.65 45.38 -23.78
C LEU A 10 46.17 43.98 -23.40
N LEU A 11 47.08 43.07 -23.02
CA LEU A 11 46.72 41.74 -22.54
C LEU A 11 46.09 41.77 -21.14
N LEU A 12 46.51 42.68 -20.26
CA LEU A 12 45.87 42.89 -18.95
C LEU A 12 44.48 43.54 -19.07
N PHE A 13 44.26 44.45 -20.04
CA PHE A 13 42.94 45.01 -20.32
C PHE A 13 41.99 44.00 -20.99
N LEU A 14 42.51 43.07 -21.80
CA LEU A 14 41.73 41.96 -22.35
C LEU A 14 41.45 40.86 -21.32
N PHE A 15 42.28 40.71 -20.29
CA PHE A 15 41.99 39.82 -19.15
C PHE A 15 40.99 40.41 -18.16
N SER A 16 40.89 41.74 -18.03
CA SER A 16 39.85 42.39 -17.21
C SER A 16 38.50 42.53 -17.93
N ALA A 17 38.43 42.28 -19.24
CA ALA A 17 37.21 42.38 -20.05
C ALA A 17 36.59 41.03 -20.43
N VAL A 18 37.19 39.90 -20.01
CA VAL A 18 36.68 38.53 -20.26
C VAL A 18 36.49 37.74 -18.94
N ILE A 19 36.21 38.46 -17.84
CA ILE A 19 35.57 37.88 -16.64
C ILE A 19 34.36 38.75 -16.29
N THR A 20 33.49 38.92 -17.28
CA THR A 20 32.06 39.10 -17.08
C THR A 20 31.36 38.16 -18.04
N THR A 21 31.78 36.90 -18.07
CA THR A 21 30.78 35.85 -18.25
C THR A 21 29.83 36.01 -17.09
N VAL A 22 28.62 36.44 -17.40
CA VAL A 22 27.45 36.26 -16.55
C VAL A 22 27.39 34.77 -16.25
N THR A 23 28.09 34.33 -15.19
CA THR A 23 27.57 33.24 -14.39
C THR A 23 26.37 33.85 -13.71
N SER A 24 25.21 33.77 -14.37
CA SER A 24 23.96 33.71 -13.63
C SER A 24 24.00 32.38 -12.88
N THR A 25 24.82 32.31 -11.84
CA THR A 25 24.42 31.54 -10.67
C THR A 25 23.12 32.19 -10.26
N SER A 26 21.99 31.52 -10.51
CA SER A 26 20.73 31.95 -9.91
C SER A 26 21.01 32.14 -8.43
N GLU A 27 20.90 33.38 -7.97
CA GLU A 27 21.17 33.73 -6.59
C GLU A 27 20.13 32.99 -5.75
N LYS A 28 20.59 31.97 -5.04
CA LYS A 28 19.83 31.21 -4.05
C LYS A 28 19.17 32.19 -3.09
N THR A 29 17.87 32.42 -3.20
CA THR A 29 17.16 33.29 -2.28
C THR A 29 15.96 32.55 -1.70
N PRO A 30 16.07 32.08 -0.45
CA PRO A 30 14.92 31.67 0.36
C PRO A 30 13.82 32.73 0.35
N ILE A 31 12.58 32.38 0.71
CA ILE A 31 11.51 33.37 0.84
C ILE A 31 11.90 34.36 1.94
N GLU A 32 12.33 35.56 1.55
CA GLU A 32 12.70 36.61 2.47
C GLU A 32 11.48 37.08 3.26
N GLU A 33 11.69 37.65 4.45
CA GLU A 33 10.61 38.20 5.28
C GLU A 33 9.76 39.24 4.51
N SER A 34 10.40 39.99 3.61
CA SER A 34 9.73 40.93 2.71
C SER A 34 8.79 40.24 1.70
N GLN A 35 9.14 39.04 1.24
CA GLN A 35 8.33 38.23 0.32
C GLN A 35 7.18 37.54 1.06
N LEU A 36 7.41 37.07 2.30
CA LEU A 36 6.35 36.50 3.15
C LEU A 36 5.28 37.55 3.50
N GLN A 37 5.68 38.79 3.79
CA GLN A 37 4.75 39.89 4.01
C GLN A 37 3.93 40.20 2.75
N LYS A 38 4.56 40.24 1.57
CA LYS A 38 3.84 40.41 0.29
C LYS A 38 2.87 39.26 0.02
N LEU A 39 3.26 38.04 0.37
CA LEU A 39 2.41 36.85 0.25
C LEU A 39 1.17 36.96 1.15
N GLN A 40 1.35 37.29 2.43
CA GLN A 40 0.23 37.51 3.35
C GLN A 40 -0.67 38.67 2.91
N GLN A 41 -0.11 39.76 2.37
CA GLN A 41 -0.88 40.86 1.81
C GLN A 41 -1.73 40.41 0.61
N ARG A 42 -1.16 39.61 -0.30
CA ARG A 42 -1.89 39.03 -1.44
C ARG A 42 -3.07 38.20 -0.96
N ILE A 43 -2.83 37.27 -0.03
CA ILE A 43 -3.85 36.39 0.58
C ILE A 43 -4.99 37.23 1.16
N ASN A 44 -4.68 38.24 1.97
CA ASN A 44 -5.68 39.12 2.56
C ASN A 44 -6.47 39.91 1.50
N SER A 45 -5.80 40.43 0.47
CA SER A 45 -6.43 41.20 -0.61
C SER A 45 -7.34 40.35 -1.50
N SER A 46 -7.04 39.06 -1.63
CA SER A 46 -7.88 38.08 -2.32
C SER A 46 -9.05 37.59 -1.47
N GLY A 47 -9.10 37.96 -0.19
CA GLY A 47 -10.11 37.48 0.75
C GLY A 47 -9.95 36.00 1.10
N PHE A 48 -8.74 35.44 0.97
CA PHE A 48 -8.47 34.05 1.30
C PHE A 48 -8.33 33.83 2.81
N HIS A 49 -8.75 32.66 3.29
CA HIS A 49 -8.93 32.36 4.71
C HIS A 49 -7.79 31.54 5.34
N TYR A 50 -6.54 31.80 4.93
CA TYR A 50 -5.37 31.17 5.53
C TYR A 50 -4.26 32.17 5.86
N LYS A 51 -3.28 31.69 6.62
CA LYS A 51 -2.09 32.44 7.01
C LYS A 51 -0.85 31.72 6.54
N VAL A 52 0.20 32.52 6.35
CA VAL A 52 1.53 32.03 5.98
C VAL A 52 2.55 32.43 7.03
N ALA A 53 3.52 31.55 7.26
CA ALA A 53 4.63 31.77 8.17
C ALA A 53 5.93 31.21 7.58
N LYS A 54 7.06 31.63 8.15
CA LYS A 54 8.35 31.03 7.83
C LYS A 54 8.41 29.62 8.41
N ASN A 55 8.81 28.66 7.59
CA ASN A 55 9.07 27.27 7.97
C ASN A 55 10.29 26.74 7.20
N TRP A 56 10.61 25.46 7.35
CA TRP A 56 11.80 24.89 6.70
C TRP A 56 11.69 24.87 5.16
N ILE A 57 10.49 24.69 4.59
CA ILE A 57 10.24 24.73 3.13
C ILE A 57 10.54 26.12 2.57
N THR A 58 10.10 27.18 3.27
CA THR A 58 10.37 28.57 2.84
C THR A 58 11.87 28.91 2.84
N GLY A 59 12.68 28.08 3.51
CA GLY A 59 14.15 28.16 3.54
C GLY A 59 14.86 27.55 2.33
N LEU A 60 14.16 26.77 1.51
CA LEU A 60 14.72 26.01 0.39
C LEU A 60 14.84 26.85 -0.89
N THR A 61 15.66 26.38 -1.83
CA THR A 61 15.73 26.96 -3.18
C THR A 61 14.53 26.52 -4.03
N PRO A 62 14.19 27.25 -5.11
CA PRO A 62 13.14 26.82 -6.04
C PRO A 62 13.37 25.41 -6.61
N GLU A 63 14.62 25.00 -6.85
CA GLU A 63 14.97 23.67 -7.33
C GLU A 63 14.71 22.60 -6.27
N GLU A 64 15.12 22.82 -5.02
CA GLU A 64 14.83 21.92 -3.89
C GLU A 64 13.33 21.80 -3.64
N ILE A 65 12.60 22.93 -3.75
CA ILE A 65 11.15 22.94 -3.64
C ILE A 65 10.51 22.11 -4.75
N SER A 66 10.97 22.29 -5.99
CA SER A 66 10.48 21.51 -7.14
C SER A 66 10.68 20.00 -6.96
N GLN A 67 11.68 19.57 -6.19
CA GLN A 67 11.95 18.16 -5.93
C GLN A 67 10.96 17.55 -4.93
N LEU A 68 10.39 18.30 -3.99
CA LEU A 68 9.35 17.80 -3.07
C LEU A 68 8.10 17.28 -3.81
N MET A 69 7.78 17.88 -4.95
CA MET A 69 6.58 17.61 -5.74
C MET A 69 6.85 16.45 -6.72
N GLY A 70 6.88 15.25 -6.16
CA GLY A 70 7.21 14.01 -6.84
C GLY A 70 6.05 13.30 -7.53
N TYR A 71 4.81 13.78 -7.42
CA TYR A 71 3.68 13.09 -8.05
C TYR A 71 3.69 13.30 -9.57
N ARG A 72 3.38 12.25 -10.31
CA ARG A 72 3.46 12.19 -11.77
C ARG A 72 2.18 11.55 -12.31
N PRO A 73 1.22 12.35 -12.78
CA PRO A 73 -0.07 11.83 -13.21
C PRO A 73 0.10 10.84 -14.38
N PRO A 74 -0.71 9.78 -14.45
CA PRO A 74 -0.76 8.93 -15.62
C PRO A 74 -1.19 9.74 -16.84
N LYS A 75 -0.31 9.86 -17.85
CA LYS A 75 -0.57 10.62 -19.06
C LYS A 75 -1.08 9.72 -20.17
N PRO A 76 -1.97 10.23 -21.05
CA PRO A 76 -2.33 9.51 -22.25
C PRO A 76 -1.09 9.40 -23.17
N PRO A 77 -0.96 8.29 -23.91
CA PRO A 77 0.19 8.05 -24.76
C PRO A 77 0.30 9.09 -25.89
N VAL A 78 1.53 9.48 -26.22
CA VAL A 78 1.87 10.38 -27.33
C VAL A 78 2.01 9.54 -28.62
N GLY A 79 0.93 8.95 -29.10
CA GLY A 79 0.96 8.13 -30.32
C GLY A 79 -0.31 7.36 -30.60
N THR A 80 -0.43 6.88 -31.84
CA THR A 80 -1.54 6.00 -32.23
C THR A 80 -1.32 4.61 -31.65
N LEU A 81 -2.27 4.13 -30.85
CA LEU A 81 -2.25 2.78 -30.33
C LEU A 81 -2.72 1.77 -31.39
N PRO A 82 -2.27 0.50 -31.31
CA PRO A 82 -2.82 -0.58 -32.12
C PRO A 82 -4.35 -0.69 -31.97
N PRO A 83 -5.10 -1.14 -33.00
CA PRO A 83 -6.57 -1.13 -32.98
C PRO A 83 -7.21 -1.94 -31.84
N ASN A 84 -6.52 -2.94 -31.32
CA ASN A 84 -6.98 -3.79 -30.23
C ASN A 84 -6.46 -3.33 -28.85
N VAL A 85 -5.84 -2.16 -28.76
CA VAL A 85 -5.27 -1.58 -27.53
C VAL A 85 -5.89 -0.21 -27.26
N SER A 86 -6.20 0.06 -26.00
CA SER A 86 -6.68 1.35 -25.55
C SER A 86 -6.03 1.73 -24.23
N PHE A 87 -5.82 3.04 -24.03
CA PHE A 87 -5.42 3.58 -22.75
C PHE A 87 -6.66 4.10 -22.01
N ARG A 88 -6.95 3.50 -20.86
CA ARG A 88 -8.01 3.94 -19.95
C ARG A 88 -7.52 5.16 -19.18
N SER A 89 -7.74 6.32 -19.80
CA SER A 89 -7.65 7.61 -19.12
C SER A 89 -8.81 7.73 -18.15
N PHE A 90 -8.53 7.99 -16.87
CA PHE A 90 -9.59 8.26 -15.88
C PHE A 90 -10.28 9.63 -16.07
N ARG A 91 -10.07 10.31 -17.22
CA ARG A 91 -10.74 11.57 -17.61
C ARG A 91 -12.25 11.41 -17.89
N THR A 92 -12.73 10.19 -18.15
CA THR A 92 -14.09 9.96 -18.68
C THR A 92 -14.63 8.62 -18.21
N ILE A 93 -15.30 8.61 -17.06
CA ILE A 93 -16.56 7.85 -16.99
C ILE A 93 -17.50 8.68 -17.85
N ASP A 94 -17.84 8.18 -19.04
CA ASP A 94 -18.76 8.86 -19.96
C ASP A 94 -20.02 9.27 -19.20
N ALA A 95 -20.30 10.58 -19.20
CA ALA A 95 -21.47 11.18 -18.58
C ALA A 95 -22.82 10.61 -19.10
N GLY A 96 -22.78 9.73 -20.11
CA GLY A 96 -23.92 9.02 -20.68
C GLY A 96 -24.15 7.59 -20.18
N ALA A 97 -23.27 7.01 -19.35
CA ALA A 97 -23.40 5.64 -18.83
C ALA A 97 -23.27 5.53 -17.30
N VAL A 98 -23.45 6.64 -16.58
CA VAL A 98 -23.48 6.64 -15.12
C VAL A 98 -24.82 6.06 -14.63
N GLN A 99 -24.94 4.73 -14.64
CA GLN A 99 -25.49 4.10 -13.45
C GLN A 99 -24.55 4.54 -12.33
N ARG A 100 -24.99 5.51 -11.52
CA ARG A 100 -24.25 6.01 -10.36
C ARG A 100 -23.65 4.79 -9.68
N SER A 101 -22.32 4.70 -9.60
CA SER A 101 -21.71 3.70 -8.73
C SER A 101 -22.37 3.91 -7.39
N THR A 102 -23.19 2.95 -6.95
CA THR A 102 -23.77 2.95 -5.62
C THR A 102 -22.69 2.56 -4.64
N MET A 103 -21.56 3.29 -4.63
CA MET A 103 -20.88 3.52 -3.37
C MET A 103 -21.99 3.96 -2.45
N ARG A 104 -22.22 3.20 -1.37
CA ARG A 104 -23.38 3.39 -0.52
C ARG A 104 -23.34 4.84 -0.02
N LEU A 105 -24.06 5.73 -0.69
CA LEU A 105 -24.28 7.09 -0.25
C LEU A 105 -25.15 6.92 0.98
N THR A 106 -24.51 6.74 2.11
CA THR A 106 -25.16 6.52 3.39
C THR A 106 -26.02 7.74 3.63
N THR A 107 -27.33 7.57 3.69
CA THR A 107 -28.23 8.56 4.28
C THR A 107 -27.67 8.91 5.66
N GLY A 108 -27.20 10.15 5.85
CA GLY A 108 -26.57 10.58 7.11
C GLY A 108 -25.05 10.79 7.08
N MET A 109 -24.44 11.10 5.93
CA MET A 109 -23.03 11.53 5.88
C MET A 109 -22.79 12.70 6.85
N PRO A 110 -21.81 12.60 7.77
CA PRO A 110 -21.59 13.64 8.76
C PRO A 110 -21.03 14.91 8.11
N SER A 111 -21.38 16.07 8.67
CA SER A 111 -20.87 17.36 8.21
C SER A 111 -19.38 17.57 8.51
N ALA A 112 -18.80 16.74 9.38
CA ALA A 112 -17.37 16.69 9.63
C ALA A 112 -16.93 15.26 10.00
N TYR A 113 -15.72 14.92 9.63
CA TYR A 113 -15.07 13.65 9.94
C TYR A 113 -13.58 13.89 10.15
N ASP A 114 -13.01 13.23 11.15
CA ASP A 114 -11.61 13.39 11.54
C ASP A 114 -11.02 12.01 11.88
N ALA A 115 -10.35 11.39 10.92
CA ALA A 115 -9.73 10.07 11.11
C ALA A 115 -8.58 10.11 12.10
N MET A 116 -7.90 11.26 12.24
CA MET A 116 -6.79 11.41 13.18
C MET A 116 -7.31 11.37 14.62
N ALA A 117 -8.41 12.07 14.91
CA ALA A 117 -9.07 12.01 16.21
C ALA A 117 -9.63 10.62 16.55
N LEU A 118 -9.95 9.81 15.53
CA LEU A 118 -10.39 8.42 15.68
C LEU A 118 -9.22 7.42 15.86
N GLY A 119 -7.96 7.88 15.74
CA GLY A 119 -6.77 7.02 15.88
C GLY A 119 -6.36 6.27 14.60
N TYR A 120 -7.00 6.55 13.46
CA TYR A 120 -6.79 5.86 12.19
C TYR A 120 -5.65 6.46 11.34
N VAL A 121 -4.92 7.44 11.88
CA VAL A 121 -3.85 8.15 11.17
C VAL A 121 -2.61 8.14 12.04
N THR A 122 -1.51 7.63 11.49
CA THR A 122 -0.18 7.63 12.11
C THR A 122 0.45 9.02 12.08
N PRO A 123 1.49 9.29 12.89
CA PRO A 123 2.20 10.57 12.88
C PRO A 123 2.72 10.98 11.48
N VAL A 124 2.86 12.29 11.28
CA VAL A 124 3.41 12.85 10.02
C VAL A 124 4.93 12.63 9.96
N LYS A 125 5.38 12.02 8.86
CA LYS A 125 6.81 11.81 8.54
C LYS A 125 7.33 12.92 7.62
N ASN A 126 8.63 12.87 7.27
CA ASN A 126 9.28 13.89 6.45
C ASN A 126 10.06 13.28 5.27
N GLN A 127 9.65 13.65 4.04
CA GLN A 127 10.30 13.23 2.80
C GLN A 127 11.57 14.05 2.46
N TYR A 128 11.82 15.14 3.19
CA TYR A 128 12.89 16.11 2.91
C TYR A 128 12.86 16.56 1.44
N THR A 129 14.00 16.85 0.79
CA THR A 129 14.02 17.33 -0.62
C THR A 129 13.87 16.22 -1.66
N CYS A 130 13.31 15.06 -1.31
CA CYS A 130 13.13 13.93 -2.22
C CYS A 130 11.72 13.91 -2.82
N GLY A 131 11.60 13.65 -4.12
CA GLY A 131 10.32 13.51 -4.83
C GLY A 131 9.58 12.21 -4.59
N SER A 132 9.42 11.85 -3.32
CA SER A 132 8.85 10.57 -2.86
C SER A 132 7.46 10.71 -2.23
N CYS A 133 6.79 11.86 -2.34
CA CYS A 133 5.44 12.09 -1.81
C CYS A 133 4.42 10.99 -2.21
N TRP A 134 4.59 10.41 -3.40
CA TRP A 134 3.76 9.33 -3.93
C TRP A 134 3.93 8.00 -3.15
N LEU A 135 5.10 7.77 -2.53
CA LEU A 135 5.33 6.66 -1.61
C LEU A 135 4.73 6.98 -0.24
N PHE A 136 5.04 8.14 0.33
CA PHE A 136 4.50 8.55 1.64
C PHE A 136 2.98 8.52 1.69
N ALA A 137 2.31 9.03 0.65
CA ALA A 137 0.85 9.00 0.59
C ALA A 137 0.31 7.56 0.48
N ALA A 138 0.99 6.67 -0.24
CA ALA A 138 0.57 5.27 -0.38
C ALA A 138 0.85 4.45 0.89
N ILE A 139 1.98 4.71 1.56
CA ILE A 139 2.32 4.10 2.85
C ILE A 139 1.38 4.59 3.94
N ALA A 140 1.05 5.88 3.99
CA ALA A 140 0.04 6.39 4.91
C ALA A 140 -1.34 5.73 4.70
N ASP A 141 -1.71 5.42 3.45
CA ASP A 141 -2.97 4.73 3.10
C ASP A 141 -3.04 3.33 3.72
N ILE A 142 -1.99 2.52 3.57
CA ILE A 142 -1.91 1.19 4.18
C ILE A 142 -1.77 1.25 5.71
N GLU A 143 -1.05 2.23 6.25
CA GLU A 143 -0.98 2.45 7.71
C GLU A 143 -2.37 2.74 8.28
N SER A 144 -3.21 3.50 7.56
CA SER A 144 -4.59 3.77 7.97
C SER A 144 -5.50 2.55 7.89
N ASP A 145 -5.41 1.75 6.82
CA ASP A 145 -6.15 0.47 6.70
C ASP A 145 -5.80 -0.46 7.87
N VAL A 146 -4.51 -0.58 8.20
CA VAL A 146 -4.02 -1.39 9.34
C VAL A 146 -4.48 -0.81 10.68
N ALA A 147 -4.43 0.51 10.86
CA ALA A 147 -4.91 1.13 12.09
C ALA A 147 -6.40 0.90 12.32
N ILE A 148 -7.20 0.85 11.26
CA ILE A 148 -8.64 0.55 11.32
C ILE A 148 -8.88 -0.94 11.59
N ALA A 149 -8.21 -1.82 10.85
CA ALA A 149 -8.44 -3.27 10.93
C ALA A 149 -7.90 -3.88 12.22
N ASP A 150 -6.67 -3.51 12.60
CA ASP A 150 -5.93 -4.16 13.69
C ASP A 150 -6.00 -3.34 14.99
N SER A 151 -6.55 -2.13 14.96
CA SER A 151 -6.50 -1.17 16.08
C SER A 151 -5.07 -0.85 16.54
N THR A 152 -4.09 -0.94 15.63
CA THR A 152 -2.67 -0.68 15.92
C THR A 152 -2.07 0.29 14.91
N GLN A 153 -1.34 1.29 15.40
CA GLN A 153 -0.54 2.16 14.53
C GLN A 153 0.78 1.48 14.18
N SER A 154 1.00 1.26 12.89
CA SER A 154 2.23 0.70 12.34
C SER A 154 3.06 1.79 11.66
N ASP A 155 4.39 1.69 11.76
CA ASP A 155 5.33 2.57 11.07
C ASP A 155 6.03 1.77 9.97
N PHE A 156 5.58 1.95 8.73
CA PHE A 156 6.08 1.21 7.57
C PHE A 156 7.13 1.98 6.80
N SER A 157 8.03 1.26 6.14
CA SER A 157 9.18 1.86 5.45
C SER A 157 8.82 2.37 4.05
N GLU A 158 8.81 3.69 3.87
CA GLU A 158 8.82 4.30 2.54
C GLU A 158 10.12 3.99 1.77
N GLN A 159 11.24 3.85 2.48
CA GLN A 159 12.54 3.60 1.87
C GLN A 159 12.58 2.22 1.19
N GLU A 160 12.11 1.18 1.88
CA GLU A 160 12.01 -0.16 1.33
C GLU A 160 11.06 -0.19 0.12
N ALA A 161 9.91 0.46 0.25
CA ALA A 161 8.91 0.52 -0.82
C ALA A 161 9.41 1.26 -2.07
N GLY A 162 10.33 2.21 -1.92
CA GLY A 162 10.96 2.91 -3.02
C GLY A 162 12.13 2.14 -3.62
N ASP A 163 13.05 1.61 -2.80
CA ASP A 163 14.31 0.99 -3.26
C ASP A 163 14.10 -0.40 -3.85
N CYS A 164 13.12 -1.16 -3.35
CA CYS A 164 12.76 -2.46 -3.89
C CYS A 164 11.73 -2.38 -5.04
N ASN A 165 11.37 -1.16 -5.44
CA ASN A 165 10.42 -0.94 -6.51
C ASN A 165 11.09 -1.17 -7.88
N ILE A 166 10.48 -2.04 -8.70
CA ILE A 166 11.00 -2.34 -10.04
C ILE A 166 11.11 -1.10 -10.95
N TRP A 167 10.31 -0.06 -10.68
CA TRP A 167 10.34 1.18 -11.44
C TRP A 167 11.62 2.01 -11.20
N ASN A 168 12.33 1.80 -10.09
CA ASN A 168 13.59 2.49 -9.75
C ASN A 168 13.52 4.03 -9.88
N ARG A 169 12.44 4.65 -9.38
CA ARG A 169 12.18 6.10 -9.51
C ARG A 169 12.18 6.86 -8.19
N PHE A 170 12.68 6.28 -7.11
CA PHE A 170 12.64 6.80 -5.73
C PHE A 170 12.31 8.31 -5.59
N CYS A 171 13.29 9.21 -5.76
CA CYS A 171 13.10 10.67 -5.73
C CYS A 171 12.71 11.29 -7.09
N ASN A 172 12.74 10.54 -8.17
CA ASN A 172 12.42 11.02 -9.51
C ASN A 172 10.92 11.22 -9.71
N GLY A 173 10.09 10.55 -8.89
CA GLY A 173 8.65 10.70 -8.84
C GLY A 173 7.87 9.49 -9.35
N GLY A 174 6.58 9.44 -8.98
CA GLY A 174 5.69 8.31 -9.26
C GLY A 174 4.22 8.63 -8.98
N ASN A 175 3.39 7.60 -8.87
CA ASN A 175 1.94 7.72 -8.62
C ASN A 175 1.39 6.46 -7.92
N SER A 176 0.11 6.51 -7.55
CA SER A 176 -0.57 5.42 -6.85
C SER A 176 -0.57 4.09 -7.60
N ARG A 177 -0.61 4.05 -8.94
CA ARG A 177 -0.53 2.79 -9.69
C ARG A 177 0.83 2.10 -9.49
N ILE A 178 1.91 2.88 -9.49
CA ILE A 178 3.28 2.40 -9.26
C ILE A 178 3.43 1.88 -7.82
N SER A 179 2.95 2.65 -6.83
CA SER A 179 2.97 2.21 -5.42
C SER A 179 2.16 0.93 -5.23
N THR A 180 0.92 0.88 -5.72
CA THR A 180 0.04 -0.28 -5.56
C THR A 180 0.59 -1.52 -6.26
N ASN A 181 1.23 -1.40 -7.42
CA ASN A 181 1.88 -2.55 -8.04
C ASN A 181 2.96 -3.17 -7.13
N TYR A 182 3.75 -2.35 -6.45
CA TYR A 182 4.70 -2.83 -5.46
C TYR A 182 3.99 -3.44 -4.24
N LEU A 183 3.06 -2.72 -3.63
CA LEU A 183 2.38 -3.12 -2.38
C LEU A 183 1.56 -4.40 -2.52
N THR A 184 1.01 -4.68 -3.70
CA THR A 184 0.26 -5.92 -3.96
C THR A 184 1.15 -7.15 -4.15
N LYS A 185 2.45 -6.96 -4.45
CA LYS A 185 3.43 -8.02 -4.73
C LYS A 185 4.44 -8.26 -3.62
N LYS A 186 4.92 -7.18 -3.02
CA LYS A 186 6.02 -7.15 -2.05
C LYS A 186 5.56 -6.68 -0.68
N GLY A 187 4.37 -6.07 -0.59
CA GLY A 187 3.82 -5.58 0.67
C GLY A 187 4.65 -4.46 1.27
N VAL A 188 4.61 -4.36 2.60
CA VAL A 188 5.35 -3.36 3.39
C VAL A 188 6.18 -4.03 4.49
N GLY A 189 7.37 -3.47 4.73
CA GLY A 189 8.21 -3.77 5.89
C GLY A 189 8.18 -2.64 6.93
N ASN A 190 8.75 -2.87 8.11
CA ASN A 190 8.85 -1.86 9.16
C ASN A 190 9.87 -0.77 8.80
N GLU A 191 9.61 0.48 9.17
CA GLU A 191 10.57 1.59 9.03
C GLU A 191 11.92 1.28 9.73
N SER A 192 11.89 0.59 10.87
CA SER A 192 13.12 0.17 11.57
C SER A 192 14.01 -0.81 10.79
N CYS A 193 13.46 -1.53 9.80
CA CYS A 193 14.25 -2.42 8.95
C CYS A 193 15.04 -1.64 7.90
N HIS A 194 14.41 -0.65 7.28
CA HIS A 194 15.03 0.20 6.27
C HIS A 194 14.64 1.66 6.50
N PRO A 195 15.40 2.38 7.35
CA PRO A 195 15.07 3.75 7.69
C PRO A 195 15.19 4.71 6.52
N TYR A 196 14.32 5.71 6.47
CA TYR A 196 14.26 6.71 5.41
C TYR A 196 15.47 7.65 5.41
N VAL A 197 16.12 7.76 4.25
CA VAL A 197 17.33 8.60 4.06
C VAL A 197 17.20 9.62 2.93
N ALA A 198 16.01 9.78 2.36
CA ALA A 198 15.68 10.80 1.34
C ALA A 198 16.51 10.72 0.03
N HIS A 199 17.01 9.53 -0.31
CA HIS A 199 17.58 9.22 -1.61
C HIS A 199 17.53 7.70 -1.83
N GLY A 200 17.67 7.27 -3.08
CA GLY A 200 17.68 5.85 -3.39
C GLY A 200 18.92 5.16 -2.82
N THR A 201 18.74 3.98 -2.24
CA THR A 201 19.81 3.10 -1.76
C THR A 201 19.62 1.67 -2.28
N ALA A 202 20.25 0.69 -1.64
CA ALA A 202 20.04 -0.71 -2.00
C ALA A 202 18.76 -1.23 -1.35
N CYS A 203 17.97 -2.02 -2.07
CA CYS A 203 16.84 -2.76 -1.53
C CYS A 203 17.27 -3.72 -0.40
N TYR A 204 16.60 -3.68 0.76
CA TYR A 204 16.98 -4.50 1.93
C TYR A 204 16.19 -5.82 2.01
N ASN A 205 15.11 -5.96 1.25
CA ASN A 205 14.20 -7.11 1.30
C ASN A 205 13.70 -7.38 2.71
N CYS A 206 13.17 -6.34 3.35
CA CYS A 206 12.55 -6.41 4.66
C CYS A 206 11.47 -7.48 4.72
N SER A 207 11.33 -8.10 5.90
CA SER A 207 10.23 -9.03 6.15
C SER A 207 8.89 -8.32 5.96
N ILE A 208 8.02 -8.97 5.21
CA ILE A 208 6.73 -8.38 4.85
C ILE A 208 5.77 -8.52 6.03
N ILE A 209 5.17 -7.40 6.44
CA ILE A 209 4.20 -7.32 7.54
C ILE A 209 2.78 -7.40 6.97
N LYS A 210 2.49 -6.60 5.94
CA LYS A 210 1.20 -6.58 5.27
C LYS A 210 1.37 -6.55 3.75
N ASN A 211 0.47 -7.19 3.02
CA ASN A 211 0.32 -7.00 1.56
C ASN A 211 -1.05 -6.42 1.25
N VAL A 212 -1.11 -5.57 0.22
CA VAL A 212 -2.38 -5.05 -0.28
C VAL A 212 -3.11 -6.14 -1.07
N ASP A 213 -4.34 -6.44 -0.66
CA ASP A 213 -5.23 -7.34 -1.39
C ASP A 213 -6.17 -6.58 -2.32
N ASN A 214 -6.66 -5.42 -1.87
CA ASN A 214 -7.65 -4.66 -2.60
C ASN A 214 -7.30 -3.18 -2.62
N TRP A 215 -7.36 -2.61 -3.82
CA TRP A 215 -7.14 -1.19 -4.07
C TRP A 215 -8.15 -0.69 -5.10
N ARG A 216 -8.67 0.53 -4.92
CA ARG A 216 -9.72 1.13 -5.75
C ARG A 216 -9.31 2.49 -6.26
N VAL A 217 -9.67 2.79 -7.50
CA VAL A 217 -9.64 4.14 -8.06
C VAL A 217 -10.95 4.83 -7.70
N ILE A 218 -10.88 5.85 -6.86
CA ILE A 218 -12.06 6.59 -6.41
C ILE A 218 -12.38 7.69 -7.41
N THR A 219 -11.40 8.47 -7.86
CA THR A 219 -11.63 9.57 -8.80
C THR A 219 -10.58 9.60 -9.91
N GLY A 220 -10.97 10.23 -11.02
CA GLY A 220 -10.09 10.54 -12.12
C GLY A 220 -9.49 11.94 -12.04
N SER A 221 -9.23 12.57 -13.19
CA SER A 221 -8.69 13.94 -13.29
C SER A 221 -9.76 15.04 -13.22
N ARG A 222 -10.88 14.75 -12.55
CA ARG A 222 -11.99 15.67 -12.26
C ARG A 222 -12.49 15.48 -10.83
N GLY A 223 -11.66 14.87 -9.99
CA GLY A 223 -12.03 14.45 -8.65
C GLY A 223 -12.25 15.62 -7.70
N GLU A 224 -11.73 16.81 -8.02
CA GLU A 224 -11.99 18.06 -7.31
C GLU A 224 -13.48 18.45 -7.28
N THR A 225 -14.25 17.91 -8.22
CA THR A 225 -15.72 18.07 -8.26
C THR A 225 -16.49 16.91 -7.65
N GLU A 226 -15.84 15.81 -7.31
CA GLU A 226 -16.46 14.55 -6.82
C GLU A 226 -16.43 14.43 -5.28
N ILE A 227 -16.72 15.53 -4.57
CA ILE A 227 -16.60 15.63 -3.11
C ILE A 227 -17.32 14.49 -2.38
N GLU A 228 -18.59 14.25 -2.71
CA GLU A 228 -19.40 13.23 -2.04
C GLU A 228 -18.88 11.80 -2.30
N LYS A 229 -18.22 11.57 -3.44
CA LYS A 229 -17.60 10.28 -3.77
C LYS A 229 -16.36 10.04 -2.91
N ILE A 230 -15.53 11.08 -2.74
CA ILE A 230 -14.34 11.02 -1.87
C ILE A 230 -14.76 10.84 -0.41
N LYS A 231 -15.75 11.61 0.09
CA LYS A 231 -16.26 11.43 1.46
C LYS A 231 -16.80 10.03 1.70
N ALA A 232 -17.58 9.49 0.75
CA ALA A 232 -18.11 8.15 0.86
C ALA A 232 -17.01 7.07 0.83
N ALA A 233 -15.94 7.28 0.04
CA ALA A 233 -14.76 6.41 0.08
C ALA A 233 -14.11 6.45 1.46
N ILE A 234 -13.96 7.64 2.05
CA ILE A 234 -13.37 7.79 3.38
C ILE A 234 -14.17 7.05 4.45
N LEU A 235 -15.51 7.13 4.39
CA LEU A 235 -16.38 6.41 5.33
C LEU A 235 -16.33 4.89 5.17
N ASN A 236 -16.14 4.40 3.94
CA ASN A 236 -16.18 2.97 3.65
C ASN A 236 -14.82 2.30 3.85
N TYR A 237 -13.73 3.01 3.55
CA TYR A 237 -12.39 2.44 3.44
C TYR A 237 -11.36 3.10 4.36
N GLY A 238 -11.70 4.21 5.03
CA GLY A 238 -10.77 5.01 5.81
C GLY A 238 -10.11 6.12 4.99
N PRO A 239 -9.14 6.85 5.57
CA PRO A 239 -8.34 7.86 4.86
C PRO A 239 -7.89 7.39 3.47
N VAL A 240 -7.83 8.31 2.51
CA VAL A 240 -7.58 7.97 1.10
C VAL A 240 -6.35 8.70 0.54
N TYR A 241 -5.54 8.00 -0.25
CA TYR A 241 -4.54 8.60 -1.12
C TYR A 241 -5.21 9.61 -2.07
N SER A 242 -4.67 10.82 -2.17
CA SER A 242 -5.12 11.82 -3.15
C SER A 242 -3.97 12.69 -3.63
N THR A 243 -4.27 13.61 -4.53
CA THR A 243 -3.28 14.49 -5.15
C THR A 243 -3.77 15.93 -5.12
N MET A 244 -2.84 16.87 -5.20
CA MET A 244 -3.12 18.29 -5.33
C MET A 244 -1.97 19.01 -6.04
N TYR A 245 -2.24 20.22 -6.51
CA TYR A 245 -1.22 21.17 -6.91
C TYR A 245 -0.63 21.83 -5.66
N ALA A 246 0.64 21.56 -5.40
CA ALA A 246 1.39 22.13 -4.28
C ALA A 246 2.39 23.21 -4.72
N GLY A 247 2.43 23.57 -6.01
CA GLY A 247 3.43 24.47 -6.59
C GLY A 247 3.24 25.98 -6.28
N ASP A 248 2.32 26.33 -5.40
CA ASP A 248 2.02 27.72 -5.03
C ASP A 248 2.82 28.15 -3.79
N PRO A 249 3.48 29.33 -3.81
CA PRO A 249 4.17 29.87 -2.64
C PRO A 249 3.34 29.98 -1.36
N GLY A 250 2.02 30.14 -1.48
CA GLY A 250 1.09 30.12 -0.34
C GLY A 250 1.06 28.78 0.37
N PHE A 251 1.20 27.67 -0.37
CA PHE A 251 1.25 26.33 0.21
C PHE A 251 2.60 26.04 0.87
N TYR A 252 3.72 26.44 0.25
CA TYR A 252 5.05 26.30 0.85
C TYR A 252 5.12 26.95 2.23
N ALA A 253 4.54 28.14 2.36
CA ALA A 253 4.52 28.92 3.58
C ALA A 253 3.27 28.69 4.45
N TYR A 254 2.40 27.73 4.13
CA TYR A 254 1.15 27.51 4.85
C TYR A 254 1.40 27.24 6.34
N ASP A 255 0.60 27.91 7.19
CA ASP A 255 0.71 27.85 8.65
C ASP A 255 -0.62 27.51 9.32
N SER A 256 -1.72 28.14 8.89
CA SER A 256 -3.03 27.93 9.51
C SER A 256 -4.18 28.43 8.65
N GLY A 257 -5.41 28.01 8.98
CA GLY A 257 -6.63 28.38 8.25
C GLY A 257 -6.93 27.45 7.07
N VAL A 258 -7.84 27.85 6.17
CA VAL A 258 -8.26 27.04 5.02
C VAL A 258 -7.47 27.48 3.80
N TYR A 259 -6.56 26.63 3.32
CA TYR A 259 -5.73 26.88 2.15
C TYR A 259 -6.58 26.99 0.89
N GLU A 260 -6.29 28.00 0.08
CA GLU A 260 -7.01 28.33 -1.14
C GLU A 260 -6.05 28.61 -2.29
N TYR A 261 -6.25 27.87 -3.38
CA TYR A 261 -5.64 28.08 -4.67
C TYR A 261 -6.65 27.72 -5.77
N TRP A 262 -6.92 28.66 -6.67
CA TRP A 262 -7.98 28.51 -7.69
C TRP A 262 -7.43 28.47 -9.11
N GLY A 263 -6.15 28.11 -9.27
CA GLY A 263 -5.51 27.91 -10.57
C GLY A 263 -5.85 26.54 -11.17
N ALA A 264 -5.50 26.36 -12.44
CA ALA A 264 -5.83 25.17 -13.24
C ALA A 264 -4.62 24.23 -13.42
N ASP A 265 -3.55 24.45 -12.67
CA ASP A 265 -2.30 23.70 -12.77
C ASP A 265 -2.47 22.23 -12.34
N GLU A 266 -1.88 21.32 -13.11
CA GLU A 266 -2.02 19.88 -12.90
C GLU A 266 -1.45 19.46 -11.53
N PRO A 267 -2.11 18.55 -10.78
CA PRO A 267 -1.58 18.03 -9.53
C PRO A 267 -0.15 17.50 -9.68
N ASN A 268 0.71 17.88 -8.74
CA ASN A 268 2.14 17.56 -8.74
C ASN A 268 2.64 17.03 -7.39
N HIS A 269 1.76 16.95 -6.39
CA HIS A 269 2.06 16.43 -5.06
C HIS A 269 1.00 15.42 -4.62
N ALA A 270 1.42 14.40 -3.88
CA ALA A 270 0.55 13.36 -3.34
C ALA A 270 0.44 13.53 -1.82
N ILE A 271 -0.78 13.37 -1.31
CA ILE A 271 -1.14 13.53 0.10
C ILE A 271 -2.16 12.45 0.48
N GLN A 272 -2.51 12.37 1.76
CA GLN A 272 -3.66 11.59 2.20
C GLN A 272 -4.77 12.53 2.67
N ILE A 273 -6.00 12.33 2.21
CA ILE A 273 -7.19 13.01 2.75
C ILE A 273 -7.65 12.19 3.96
N ILE A 274 -7.61 12.80 5.14
CA ILE A 274 -7.87 12.15 6.43
C ILE A 274 -9.18 12.62 7.08
N GLY A 275 -9.92 13.52 6.42
CA GLY A 275 -11.17 14.03 6.96
C GLY A 275 -11.69 15.24 6.22
N TRP A 276 -12.77 15.81 6.75
CA TRP A 276 -13.39 17.02 6.21
C TRP A 276 -14.20 17.77 7.26
N ASN A 277 -14.53 19.02 6.95
CA ASN A 277 -15.48 19.82 7.71
C ASN A 277 -16.21 20.81 6.79
N ASP A 278 -17.51 20.58 6.58
CA ASP A 278 -18.40 21.34 5.69
C ASP A 278 -18.67 22.78 6.16
N SER A 279 -18.36 23.07 7.43
CA SER A 279 -18.64 24.37 8.06
C SER A 279 -17.48 25.35 8.00
N LEU A 280 -16.28 24.91 7.58
CA LEU A 280 -15.09 25.78 7.52
C LEU A 280 -15.22 26.79 6.38
N PRO A 281 -15.23 28.11 6.66
CA PRO A 281 -15.45 29.12 5.63
C PRO A 281 -14.20 29.38 4.81
N TYR A 282 -14.38 29.68 3.52
CA TYR A 282 -13.34 30.13 2.59
C TYR A 282 -13.92 31.16 1.59
N SER A 283 -13.09 31.76 0.73
CA SER A 283 -13.52 32.91 -0.09
C SER A 283 -14.68 32.64 -1.06
N ARG A 284 -14.93 31.37 -1.44
CA ARG A 284 -15.99 30.97 -2.38
C ARG A 284 -17.08 30.09 -1.76
N GLY A 285 -17.09 29.90 -0.44
CA GLY A 285 -18.09 29.03 0.21
C GLY A 285 -17.67 28.53 1.59
N SER A 286 -18.11 27.32 1.92
CA SER A 286 -17.69 26.60 3.10
C SER A 286 -17.44 25.12 2.78
N GLY A 287 -16.56 24.49 3.54
CA GLY A 287 -16.14 23.12 3.33
C GLY A 287 -14.67 22.98 2.97
N ALA A 288 -13.96 22.15 3.73
CA ALA A 288 -12.56 21.87 3.51
C ALA A 288 -12.22 20.41 3.84
N TRP A 289 -11.25 19.89 3.12
CA TRP A 289 -10.57 18.63 3.41
C TRP A 289 -9.51 18.86 4.49
N LEU A 290 -9.39 17.91 5.42
CA LEU A 290 -8.22 17.77 6.26
C LEU A 290 -7.25 16.81 5.57
N ILE A 291 -6.01 17.25 5.34
CA ILE A 291 -4.98 16.44 4.69
C ILE A 291 -3.81 16.15 5.63
N LYS A 292 -3.25 14.93 5.52
CA LYS A 292 -1.93 14.58 6.03
C LYS A 292 -0.91 14.79 4.91
N ASN A 293 0.10 15.62 5.17
CA ASN A 293 1.23 15.84 4.26
C ASN A 293 2.44 14.99 4.69
N SER A 294 3.54 15.08 3.95
CA SER A 294 4.81 14.35 4.17
C SER A 294 5.99 15.29 4.34
N TRP A 295 5.77 16.52 4.83
CA TRP A 295 6.80 17.55 5.00
C TRP A 295 7.19 17.76 6.47
N GLY A 296 6.96 16.74 7.32
CA GLY A 296 7.24 16.81 8.75
C GLY A 296 6.28 17.72 9.52
N THR A 297 6.41 17.70 10.84
CA THR A 297 5.54 18.43 11.78
C THR A 297 5.85 19.92 11.88
N ASP A 298 7.01 20.35 11.37
CA ASP A 298 7.44 21.76 11.35
C ASP A 298 6.87 22.54 10.14
N TRP A 299 5.94 21.94 9.40
CA TRP A 299 5.18 22.56 8.33
C TRP A 299 3.68 22.36 8.58
N GLY A 300 2.87 23.33 8.16
CA GLY A 300 1.42 23.23 8.17
C GLY A 300 0.75 23.60 9.49
N ALA A 301 -0.45 23.09 9.68
CA ALA A 301 -1.30 23.40 10.84
C ALA A 301 -0.60 22.99 12.14
N HIS A 302 -0.67 23.86 13.14
CA HIS A 302 -0.14 23.58 14.49
C HIS A 302 -1.21 23.00 15.41
N GLY A 303 -0.79 22.54 16.60
CA GLY A 303 -1.70 22.06 17.64
C GLY A 303 -2.11 20.61 17.41
N PRO A 304 -3.41 20.28 17.26
CA PRO A 304 -3.87 18.90 17.12
C PRO A 304 -3.54 18.26 15.75
N TYR A 305 -3.14 19.06 14.75
CA TYR A 305 -2.91 18.59 13.39
C TYR A 305 -1.50 18.91 12.85
N PRO A 306 -0.41 18.62 13.59
CA PRO A 306 0.95 18.92 13.15
C PRO A 306 1.25 18.23 11.81
N GLY A 307 1.86 18.95 10.85
CA GLY A 307 2.17 18.38 9.53
C GLY A 307 0.95 18.24 8.60
N CYS A 308 -0.22 18.74 8.98
CA CYS A 308 -1.46 18.64 8.22
C CYS A 308 -1.90 20.01 7.67
N ALA A 309 -2.93 20.03 6.82
CA ALA A 309 -3.53 21.27 6.34
C ALA A 309 -5.03 21.12 6.10
N TRP A 310 -5.76 22.23 6.25
CA TRP A 310 -7.12 22.33 5.75
C TRP A 310 -7.08 22.92 4.34
N VAL A 311 -7.68 22.25 3.35
CA VAL A 311 -7.72 22.68 1.95
C VAL A 311 -9.17 22.84 1.51
N ALA A 312 -9.54 24.01 1.00
CA ALA A 312 -10.91 24.28 0.57
C ALA A 312 -11.39 23.28 -0.50
N TYR A 313 -12.68 22.94 -0.48
CA TYR A 313 -13.28 22.14 -1.54
C TYR A 313 -13.11 22.81 -2.92
N GLY A 314 -12.67 22.03 -3.91
CA GLY A 314 -12.40 22.50 -5.27
C GLY A 314 -11.15 23.38 -5.42
N ALA A 315 -10.37 23.60 -4.37
CA ALA A 315 -9.10 24.32 -4.45
C ALA A 315 -7.93 23.37 -4.74
N ALA A 316 -6.84 23.90 -5.32
CA ALA A 316 -5.59 23.16 -5.58
C ALA A 316 -5.75 21.90 -6.43
N ASN A 317 -6.87 21.76 -7.15
CA ASN A 317 -7.24 20.54 -7.87
C ASN A 317 -7.17 19.30 -6.96
N ILE A 318 -7.40 19.49 -5.65
CA ILE A 318 -7.39 18.41 -4.67
C ILE A 318 -8.54 17.45 -4.93
N GLY A 319 -8.27 16.16 -4.81
CA GLY A 319 -9.25 15.12 -5.07
C GLY A 319 -9.07 14.44 -6.42
N ASP A 320 -8.25 14.99 -7.31
CA ASP A 320 -7.83 14.31 -8.52
C ASP A 320 -7.02 13.03 -8.22
N TYR A 321 -7.25 12.00 -9.03
CA TYR A 321 -6.55 10.71 -8.94
C TYR A 321 -6.56 10.10 -7.54
N THR A 322 -7.69 10.24 -6.83
CA THR A 322 -7.89 9.67 -5.50
C THR A 322 -8.03 8.16 -5.60
N SER A 323 -7.41 7.44 -4.68
CA SER A 323 -7.50 6.00 -4.57
C SER A 323 -7.58 5.56 -3.11
N ALA A 324 -8.07 4.36 -2.88
CA ALA A 324 -8.16 3.78 -1.54
C ALA A 324 -7.63 2.34 -1.55
N ILE A 325 -6.81 2.00 -0.56
CA ILE A 325 -6.64 0.61 -0.13
C ILE A 325 -7.89 0.23 0.68
N THR A 326 -8.47 -0.93 0.39
CA THR A 326 -9.72 -1.36 1.04
C THR A 326 -9.57 -2.66 1.85
N SER A 327 -8.42 -3.32 1.74
CA SER A 327 -8.03 -4.42 2.63
C SER A 327 -6.58 -4.84 2.39
N CYS A 328 -5.93 -5.26 3.47
CA CYS A 328 -4.63 -5.93 3.47
C CYS A 328 -4.70 -7.32 4.11
N ASN A 329 -3.66 -8.13 3.90
CA ASN A 329 -3.44 -9.42 4.57
C ASN A 329 -2.05 -9.51 5.23
N ASP A 330 -1.90 -10.47 6.14
CA ASP A 330 -0.67 -10.78 6.88
C ASP A 330 0.36 -11.57 6.03
N GLY A 331 0.65 -11.13 4.81
CA GLY A 331 1.66 -11.74 3.95
C GLY A 331 1.58 -13.28 3.86
N GLY A 332 2.73 -13.95 3.74
CA GLY A 332 2.84 -15.42 3.84
C GLY A 332 2.24 -16.26 2.72
N ILE A 333 1.42 -15.67 1.84
CA ILE A 333 0.85 -16.34 0.67
C ILE A 333 1.73 -16.11 -0.55
N GLN A 334 2.06 -17.20 -1.27
CA GLN A 334 2.89 -17.10 -2.47
C GLN A 334 2.07 -16.52 -3.63
N LEU A 335 2.51 -15.38 -4.16
CA LEU A 335 1.94 -14.78 -5.36
C LEU A 335 2.66 -15.28 -6.62
N TYR A 336 1.89 -15.64 -7.64
CA TYR A 336 2.34 -15.97 -8.99
C TYR A 336 1.82 -14.91 -9.95
N TYR A 337 2.70 -14.33 -10.75
CA TYR A 337 2.38 -13.26 -11.68
C TYR A 337 3.40 -13.22 -12.82
N HIS A 338 2.99 -12.66 -13.96
CA HIS A 338 3.86 -12.30 -15.09
C HIS A 338 3.73 -10.83 -15.50
N ASP A 339 2.93 -10.04 -14.78
CA ASP A 339 2.73 -8.61 -15.06
C ASP A 339 3.67 -7.75 -14.20
N GLU A 340 5.00 -7.87 -14.35
CA GLU A 340 6.02 -7.31 -13.43
C GLU A 340 5.78 -5.84 -13.03
N TYR A 341 5.38 -5.01 -13.97
CA TYR A 341 5.16 -3.58 -13.76
C TYR A 341 3.70 -3.22 -13.50
N GLY A 342 2.80 -4.19 -13.65
CA GLY A 342 1.38 -4.07 -13.33
C GLY A 342 0.62 -3.22 -14.32
N TRP A 343 -0.60 -2.82 -13.93
CA TRP A 343 -1.49 -2.11 -14.84
C TRP A 343 -1.28 -0.60 -14.81
N MET A 344 -0.70 -0.07 -15.88
CA MET A 344 -0.51 1.38 -16.08
C MET A 344 -1.62 2.02 -16.92
N GLY A 345 -2.80 1.41 -16.98
CA GLY A 345 -3.97 1.93 -17.68
C GLY A 345 -4.16 1.40 -19.09
N TYR A 346 -3.27 0.54 -19.58
CA TYR A 346 -3.39 -0.06 -20.91
C TYR A 346 -4.23 -1.33 -20.86
N CYS A 347 -5.14 -1.45 -21.83
CA CYS A 347 -6.07 -2.57 -21.92
C CYS A 347 -6.16 -3.08 -23.36
N CYS A 348 -6.47 -4.36 -23.56
CA CYS A 348 -6.80 -4.91 -24.87
C CYS A 348 -8.25 -5.40 -24.98
N GLY A 349 -8.69 -5.49 -26.23
CA GLY A 349 -10.06 -5.78 -26.61
C GLY A 349 -10.18 -6.72 -27.80
N MET A 350 -11.33 -7.39 -27.88
CA MET A 350 -11.67 -8.35 -28.95
C MET A 350 -12.86 -7.86 -29.78
N GLY A 351 -13.07 -6.54 -29.84
CA GLY A 351 -14.14 -5.91 -30.62
C GLY A 351 -15.53 -5.88 -29.94
N THR A 352 -15.64 -6.40 -28.71
CA THR A 352 -16.84 -6.32 -27.88
C THR A 352 -16.44 -5.95 -26.45
N ASN A 353 -17.43 -5.61 -25.60
CA ASN A 353 -17.21 -5.37 -24.18
C ASN A 353 -16.94 -6.64 -23.36
N THR A 354 -16.96 -7.82 -24.00
CA THR A 354 -16.66 -9.11 -23.39
C THR A 354 -15.45 -9.75 -24.03
N ALA A 355 -14.48 -10.17 -23.22
CA ALA A 355 -13.33 -10.95 -23.69
C ALA A 355 -12.80 -11.85 -22.57
N TRP A 356 -11.97 -12.82 -22.94
CA TRP A 356 -11.35 -13.75 -22.00
C TRP A 356 -9.85 -13.52 -21.98
N GLY A 357 -9.31 -13.29 -20.79
CA GLY A 357 -7.87 -13.37 -20.52
C GLY A 357 -7.58 -14.69 -19.83
N ALA A 358 -6.44 -15.31 -20.11
CA ALA A 358 -5.96 -16.47 -19.37
C ALA A 358 -4.46 -16.40 -19.16
N VAL A 359 -4.00 -16.84 -17.99
CA VAL A 359 -2.59 -16.89 -17.63
C VAL A 359 -2.23 -18.28 -17.13
N ARG A 360 -1.13 -18.81 -17.64
CA ARG A 360 -0.57 -20.09 -17.22
C ARG A 360 0.48 -19.87 -16.13
N PHE A 361 0.40 -20.70 -15.09
CA PHE A 361 1.33 -20.67 -13.97
C PHE A 361 1.89 -22.07 -13.72
N ILE A 362 3.14 -22.11 -13.25
CA ILE A 362 3.80 -23.33 -12.78
C ILE A 362 4.14 -23.09 -11.30
N PRO A 363 3.47 -23.78 -10.34
CA PRO A 363 3.74 -23.65 -8.93
C PRO A 363 5.18 -24.04 -8.58
N ALA A 364 5.87 -23.20 -7.81
CA ALA A 364 7.17 -23.51 -7.22
C ALA A 364 7.06 -24.43 -5.98
N GLN A 365 5.85 -24.52 -5.41
CA GLN A 365 5.50 -25.38 -4.29
C GLN A 365 4.08 -25.93 -4.46
N SER A 366 3.82 -27.12 -3.90
CA SER A 366 2.45 -27.64 -3.79
C SER A 366 1.68 -26.85 -2.73
N GLY A 367 0.37 -26.72 -2.90
CA GLY A 367 -0.43 -25.89 -2.02
C GLY A 367 -1.88 -25.76 -2.46
N GLN A 368 -2.55 -24.77 -1.89
CA GLN A 368 -3.94 -24.44 -2.20
C GLN A 368 -3.98 -23.08 -2.90
N LEU A 369 -4.48 -23.03 -4.13
CA LEU A 369 -4.87 -21.79 -4.78
C LEU A 369 -6.07 -21.22 -4.03
N ARG A 370 -5.87 -20.08 -3.35
CA ARG A 370 -6.86 -19.44 -2.48
C ARG A 370 -7.53 -18.25 -3.13
N SER A 371 -6.80 -17.46 -3.91
CA SER A 371 -7.35 -16.32 -4.62
C SER A 371 -6.79 -16.18 -6.02
N VAL A 372 -7.59 -15.50 -6.84
CA VAL A 372 -7.19 -15.01 -8.15
C VAL A 372 -7.26 -13.51 -8.11
N ASP A 373 -6.16 -12.85 -8.50
CA ASP A 373 -6.08 -11.41 -8.48
C ASP A 373 -6.12 -10.85 -9.90
N PHE A 374 -6.74 -9.69 -10.09
CA PHE A 374 -6.77 -9.02 -11.39
C PHE A 374 -7.06 -7.51 -11.25
N TRP A 375 -6.81 -6.78 -12.33
CA TRP A 375 -7.18 -5.37 -12.43
C TRP A 375 -8.53 -5.20 -13.12
N ALA A 376 -9.51 -4.64 -12.42
CA ALA A 376 -10.78 -4.21 -13.00
C ALA A 376 -10.58 -2.88 -13.72
N VAL A 377 -10.98 -2.81 -14.99
CA VAL A 377 -10.75 -1.64 -15.86
C VAL A 377 -12.00 -0.78 -16.05
N ASP A 378 -13.12 -1.19 -15.46
CA ASP A 378 -14.43 -0.54 -15.54
C ASP A 378 -15.18 -0.68 -14.20
N ASP A 379 -16.11 0.23 -13.93
CA ASP A 379 -17.02 0.11 -12.80
C ASP A 379 -18.09 -0.95 -13.09
N ASN A 380 -18.56 -1.65 -12.05
CA ASN A 380 -19.57 -2.72 -12.18
C ASN A 380 -19.17 -3.84 -13.16
N MET A 381 -17.87 -4.10 -13.29
CA MET A 381 -17.34 -5.09 -14.24
C MET A 381 -17.68 -6.50 -13.77
N GLN A 382 -18.26 -7.32 -14.64
CA GLN A 382 -18.53 -8.71 -14.31
C GLN A 382 -17.32 -9.58 -14.66
N TYR A 383 -17.05 -10.57 -13.82
CA TYR A 383 -16.01 -11.55 -14.06
C TYR A 383 -16.51 -12.98 -13.89
N GLU A 384 -15.97 -13.91 -14.67
CA GLU A 384 -16.10 -15.35 -14.45
C GLU A 384 -14.70 -16.00 -14.44
N ILE A 385 -14.26 -16.47 -13.28
CA ILE A 385 -13.00 -17.17 -13.07
C ILE A 385 -13.21 -18.67 -13.33
N ARG A 386 -12.32 -19.28 -14.10
CA ARG A 386 -12.22 -20.73 -14.32
C ARG A 386 -10.76 -21.17 -14.20
N ILE A 387 -10.55 -22.27 -13.50
CA ILE A 387 -9.22 -22.87 -13.33
C ILE A 387 -9.16 -24.18 -14.10
N PHE A 388 -8.09 -24.42 -14.85
CA PHE A 388 -7.85 -25.65 -15.63
C PHE A 388 -6.46 -26.19 -15.34
N ASP A 389 -6.26 -27.49 -15.50
CA ASP A 389 -4.96 -28.16 -15.33
C ASP A 389 -4.38 -28.73 -16.64
N ASN A 390 -5.02 -28.45 -17.77
CA ASN A 390 -4.54 -28.91 -19.06
C ASN A 390 -4.66 -27.83 -20.13
N ILE A 391 -3.55 -27.59 -20.83
CA ILE A 391 -3.42 -26.69 -21.97
C ILE A 391 -2.93 -27.49 -23.20
N SER A 392 -3.50 -27.23 -24.37
CA SER A 392 -3.04 -27.85 -25.62
C SER A 392 -1.63 -27.39 -26.03
N ASP A 393 -0.85 -28.29 -26.64
CA ASP A 393 0.54 -28.03 -27.04
C ASP A 393 0.76 -26.96 -28.12
N SER A 394 -0.29 -26.56 -28.84
CA SER A 394 -0.15 -25.63 -29.97
C SER A 394 -1.36 -24.70 -30.15
N SER A 395 -1.11 -23.60 -30.86
CA SER A 395 -2.13 -22.59 -31.20
C SER A 395 -3.08 -23.10 -32.32
N PRO A 396 -4.40 -22.80 -32.27
CA PRO A 396 -5.09 -22.08 -31.20
C PRO A 396 -5.18 -22.92 -29.92
N TYR A 397 -4.87 -22.29 -28.79
CA TYR A 397 -4.81 -22.97 -27.50
C TYR A 397 -6.21 -23.26 -26.97
N THR A 398 -6.38 -24.43 -26.36
CA THR A 398 -7.59 -24.84 -25.65
C THR A 398 -7.25 -25.29 -24.24
N PHE A 399 -8.13 -25.00 -23.30
CA PHE A 399 -8.00 -25.43 -21.91
C PHE A 399 -9.05 -26.50 -21.59
N SER A 400 -8.65 -27.53 -20.84
CA SER A 400 -9.54 -28.64 -20.48
C SER A 400 -9.30 -29.11 -19.06
N ASN A 401 -10.17 -29.99 -18.58
CA ASN A 401 -10.17 -30.49 -17.20
C ASN A 401 -10.25 -29.34 -16.16
N GLN A 402 -11.44 -28.73 -16.12
CA GLN A 402 -11.72 -27.59 -15.26
C GLN A 402 -11.75 -28.02 -13.79
N LEU A 403 -10.89 -27.41 -12.97
CA LEU A 403 -10.78 -27.65 -11.53
C LEU A 403 -11.74 -26.80 -10.70
N GLY A 404 -12.10 -25.60 -11.18
CA GLY A 404 -12.95 -24.68 -10.43
C GLY A 404 -13.62 -23.62 -11.28
N TYR A 405 -14.70 -23.04 -10.74
CA TYR A 405 -15.48 -21.97 -11.34
C TYR A 405 -16.03 -21.03 -10.27
N GLN A 406 -15.93 -19.73 -10.52
CA GLN A 406 -16.58 -18.69 -9.73
C GLN A 406 -16.92 -17.51 -10.63
N ASN A 407 -17.92 -16.72 -10.25
CA ASN A 407 -18.21 -15.44 -10.88
C ASN A 407 -18.50 -14.38 -9.83
N GLY A 408 -18.53 -13.13 -10.28
CA GLY A 408 -18.87 -12.00 -9.44
C GLY A 408 -18.84 -10.69 -10.21
N THR A 409 -18.89 -9.61 -9.46
CA THR A 409 -18.84 -8.24 -9.98
C THR A 409 -17.84 -7.42 -9.16
N THR A 410 -17.23 -6.43 -9.79
CA THR A 410 -16.45 -5.39 -9.12
C THR A 410 -17.31 -4.15 -8.93
N GLU A 411 -17.00 -3.30 -7.96
CA GLU A 411 -17.75 -2.06 -7.73
C GLU A 411 -17.08 -0.91 -8.48
N GLU A 412 -15.81 -0.65 -8.17
CA GLU A 412 -14.96 0.35 -8.82
C GLU A 412 -13.85 -0.28 -9.66
N VAL A 413 -13.27 0.53 -10.56
CA VAL A 413 -11.94 0.26 -11.15
C VAL A 413 -10.91 0.03 -10.05
N GLY A 414 -9.99 -0.93 -10.22
CA GLY A 414 -8.94 -1.17 -9.23
C GLY A 414 -8.30 -2.55 -9.29
N TYR A 415 -7.54 -2.88 -8.25
CA TYR A 415 -6.94 -4.20 -8.06
C TYR A 415 -7.80 -5.04 -7.11
N TYR A 416 -8.16 -6.24 -7.52
CA TYR A 416 -8.99 -7.15 -6.74
C TYR A 416 -8.25 -8.45 -6.47
N SER A 417 -8.19 -8.86 -5.20
CA SER A 417 -7.84 -10.21 -4.77
C SER A 417 -9.12 -10.97 -4.45
N VAL A 418 -9.57 -11.83 -5.37
CA VAL A 418 -10.85 -12.55 -5.24
C VAL A 418 -10.60 -13.92 -4.65
N SER A 419 -11.04 -14.12 -3.40
CA SER A 419 -11.03 -15.43 -2.75
C SER A 419 -11.92 -16.42 -3.49
N LEU A 420 -11.39 -17.62 -3.73
CA LEU A 420 -12.12 -18.73 -4.31
C LEU A 420 -12.99 -19.39 -3.23
N ASN A 421 -14.26 -19.63 -3.55
CA ASN A 421 -15.23 -20.31 -2.68
C ASN A 421 -14.75 -21.71 -2.25
N THR A 422 -14.02 -22.39 -3.15
CA THR A 422 -13.38 -23.67 -2.89
C THR A 422 -11.91 -23.55 -3.27
N PRO A 423 -10.97 -23.70 -2.32
CA PRO A 423 -9.55 -23.80 -2.61
C PRO A 423 -9.25 -24.93 -3.59
N ILE A 424 -8.26 -24.74 -4.45
CA ILE A 424 -7.88 -25.72 -5.48
C ILE A 424 -6.45 -26.19 -5.21
N THR A 425 -6.28 -27.50 -5.05
CA THR A 425 -4.94 -28.09 -4.91
C THR A 425 -4.14 -27.87 -6.18
N VAL A 426 -2.94 -27.32 -6.02
CA VAL A 426 -1.94 -27.20 -7.09
C VAL A 426 -0.69 -27.97 -6.69
N VAL A 427 -0.04 -28.59 -7.66
CA VAL A 427 1.14 -29.44 -7.43
C VAL A 427 2.38 -28.74 -7.96
N LYS A 428 3.47 -28.77 -7.18
CA LYS A 428 4.76 -28.23 -7.61
C LYS A 428 5.17 -28.78 -8.98
N GLY A 429 5.45 -27.89 -9.92
CA GLY A 429 5.93 -28.24 -11.27
C GLY A 429 4.83 -28.57 -12.28
N ASP A 430 3.60 -28.84 -11.83
CA ASP A 430 2.45 -29.09 -12.70
C ASP A 430 1.74 -27.77 -12.97
N ASP A 431 1.54 -27.44 -14.24
CA ASP A 431 0.94 -26.18 -14.64
C ASP A 431 -0.56 -26.12 -14.37
N PHE A 432 -1.06 -24.91 -14.20
CA PHE A 432 -2.48 -24.62 -14.21
C PHE A 432 -2.74 -23.31 -14.95
N VAL A 433 -3.96 -23.14 -15.45
CA VAL A 433 -4.40 -21.95 -16.17
C VAL A 433 -5.51 -21.27 -15.40
N VAL A 434 -5.31 -19.99 -15.09
CA VAL A 434 -6.35 -19.10 -14.59
C VAL A 434 -6.95 -18.38 -15.79
N GLN A 435 -8.20 -18.68 -16.13
CA GLN A 435 -8.96 -17.95 -17.15
C GLN A 435 -9.99 -17.05 -16.47
N ILE A 436 -10.08 -15.80 -16.90
CA ILE A 436 -11.13 -14.87 -16.51
C ILE A 436 -11.86 -14.38 -17.76
N LYS A 437 -13.19 -14.58 -17.78
CA LYS A 437 -14.07 -13.85 -18.69
C LYS A 437 -14.38 -12.51 -18.07
N PHE A 438 -14.03 -11.45 -18.75
CA PHE A 438 -14.30 -10.08 -18.37
C PHE A 438 -15.46 -9.52 -19.19
N THR A 439 -16.41 -8.85 -18.52
CA THR A 439 -17.53 -8.15 -19.18
C THR A 439 -17.63 -6.73 -18.62
N ALA A 440 -17.24 -5.75 -19.42
CA ALA A 440 -17.33 -4.33 -19.07
C ALA A 440 -18.71 -3.73 -19.42
N SER A 441 -19.09 -2.64 -18.77
CA SER A 441 -20.41 -1.99 -18.88
C SER A 441 -20.61 -1.23 -20.19
N GLY A 442 -19.53 -0.98 -20.95
CA GLY A 442 -19.57 -0.34 -22.26
C GLY A 442 -18.21 -0.15 -22.93
N TYR A 443 -17.14 -0.66 -22.32
CA TYR A 443 -15.77 -0.50 -22.78
C TYR A 443 -15.28 -1.75 -23.52
N ASN A 444 -14.89 -1.61 -24.80
CA ASN A 444 -14.53 -2.74 -25.65
C ASN A 444 -13.13 -3.30 -25.41
N TYR A 445 -12.41 -2.82 -24.39
CA TYR A 445 -11.05 -3.27 -24.06
C TYR A 445 -11.00 -3.77 -22.60
N PRO A 446 -11.68 -4.87 -22.27
CA PRO A 446 -11.89 -5.26 -20.88
C PRO A 446 -10.69 -5.95 -20.23
N ILE A 447 -9.62 -6.29 -20.96
CA ILE A 447 -8.48 -7.05 -20.41
C ILE A 447 -7.34 -6.09 -20.04
N PRO A 448 -6.93 -5.97 -18.76
CA PRO A 448 -5.78 -5.16 -18.35
C PRO A 448 -4.46 -5.80 -18.81
N MET A 449 -3.47 -4.97 -19.16
CA MET A 449 -2.17 -5.43 -19.62
C MET A 449 -1.02 -4.69 -18.95
N ASP A 450 0.11 -5.39 -18.83
CA ASP A 450 1.41 -4.79 -18.57
C ASP A 450 2.01 -4.31 -19.90
N TYR A 451 1.64 -3.10 -20.28
CA TYR A 451 2.04 -2.47 -21.53
C TYR A 451 2.25 -0.96 -21.32
N LEU A 452 3.22 -0.37 -22.01
CA LEU A 452 3.40 1.07 -22.23
C LEU A 452 3.81 1.27 -23.68
N SER A 453 3.37 2.38 -24.25
CA SER A 453 3.80 2.77 -25.59
C SER A 453 5.17 3.45 -25.55
N SER A 454 5.93 3.35 -26.65
CA SER A 454 7.26 3.95 -26.81
C SER A 454 7.30 5.50 -26.78
N GLY A 455 6.17 6.16 -26.49
CA GLY A 455 6.02 7.61 -26.38
C GLY A 455 5.75 8.12 -24.96
N ASP A 456 5.72 7.24 -23.96
CA ASP A 456 5.67 7.66 -22.55
C ASP A 456 7.06 8.14 -22.12
N GLU A 457 7.43 9.38 -22.48
CA GLU A 457 8.76 9.97 -22.22
C GLU A 457 9.20 9.82 -20.77
N TYR A 458 8.24 9.90 -19.84
CA TYR A 458 8.51 9.81 -18.41
C TYR A 458 8.88 8.39 -17.95
N TYR A 459 8.42 7.36 -18.68
CA TYR A 459 8.66 5.93 -18.40
C TYR A 459 9.50 5.28 -19.51
N SER A 460 10.29 6.07 -20.24
CA SER A 460 11.01 5.61 -21.44
C SER A 460 12.07 4.53 -21.20
N ASP A 461 12.57 4.40 -19.97
CA ASP A 461 13.50 3.34 -19.55
C ASP A 461 12.81 1.98 -19.29
N TRP A 462 11.48 1.90 -19.45
CA TRP A 462 10.68 0.72 -19.17
C TRP A 462 10.59 -0.24 -20.37
N HIS A 463 10.79 -1.52 -20.08
CA HIS A 463 10.55 -2.62 -21.02
C HIS A 463 9.93 -3.81 -20.27
N ALA A 464 8.61 -4.01 -20.35
CA ALA A 464 8.02 -5.30 -19.96
C ALA A 464 8.37 -6.35 -21.03
N GLU A 465 9.01 -7.42 -20.61
CA GLU A 465 9.28 -8.58 -21.46
C GLU A 465 8.12 -9.56 -21.32
N GLY A 466 7.40 -9.81 -22.42
CA GLY A 466 6.30 -10.77 -22.37
C GLY A 466 6.78 -12.19 -22.06
N SER A 467 6.29 -12.77 -20.97
CA SER A 467 6.56 -14.14 -20.51
C SER A 467 6.19 -15.21 -21.55
N GLY A 468 5.21 -14.90 -22.39
CA GLY A 468 4.57 -15.84 -23.30
C GLY A 468 3.55 -16.76 -22.64
N GLU A 469 3.19 -16.52 -21.39
CA GLU A 469 2.20 -17.29 -20.62
C GLU A 469 0.83 -16.58 -20.54
N SER A 470 0.68 -15.47 -21.25
CA SER A 470 -0.56 -14.68 -21.34
C SER A 470 -1.32 -14.92 -22.64
N TYR A 471 -2.61 -15.24 -22.52
CA TYR A 471 -3.49 -15.67 -23.61
C TYR A 471 -4.78 -14.86 -23.62
N VAL A 472 -5.32 -14.60 -24.82
CA VAL A 472 -6.58 -13.88 -25.01
C VAL A 472 -7.53 -14.61 -25.96
N SER A 473 -8.83 -14.41 -25.77
CA SER A 473 -9.87 -14.96 -26.64
C SER A 473 -11.10 -14.05 -26.71
N GLY A 474 -11.75 -14.03 -27.87
CA GLY A 474 -13.06 -13.39 -28.06
C GLY A 474 -14.25 -14.35 -27.95
N ASN A 475 -14.01 -15.67 -27.84
CA ASN A 475 -15.07 -16.69 -27.80
C ASN A 475 -15.01 -17.61 -26.57
N GLY A 476 -13.94 -17.53 -25.77
CA GLY A 476 -13.74 -18.35 -24.57
C GLY A 476 -13.48 -19.84 -24.84
N LYS A 477 -13.24 -20.23 -26.10
CA LYS A 477 -13.00 -21.62 -26.52
C LYS A 477 -11.61 -21.82 -27.08
N THR A 478 -11.15 -20.87 -27.89
CA THR A 478 -9.85 -20.91 -28.58
C THR A 478 -9.07 -19.66 -28.27
N PHE A 479 -7.82 -19.82 -27.84
CA PHE A 479 -6.97 -18.76 -27.33
C PHE A 479 -5.73 -18.55 -28.20
N THR A 480 -5.22 -17.33 -28.22
CA THR A 480 -3.93 -16.97 -28.81
C THR A 480 -3.09 -16.26 -27.78
N LYS A 481 -1.75 -16.40 -27.85
CA LYS A 481 -0.86 -15.59 -27.01
C LYS A 481 -1.08 -14.12 -27.32
N LEU A 482 -1.09 -13.28 -26.28
CA LEU A 482 -1.20 -11.85 -26.45
C LEU A 482 0.10 -11.32 -27.08
N SER A 483 -0.03 -10.63 -28.21
CA SER A 483 1.09 -9.94 -28.84
C SER A 483 0.66 -8.58 -29.36
N ILE A 484 1.40 -7.55 -28.94
CA ILE A 484 1.20 -6.16 -29.37
C ILE A 484 2.44 -5.73 -30.15
N GLY A 485 2.24 -5.28 -31.40
CA GLY A 485 3.35 -4.85 -32.26
C GLY A 485 4.39 -5.94 -32.58
N GLY A 486 4.02 -7.22 -32.45
CA GLY A 486 4.92 -8.36 -32.65
C GLY A 486 5.72 -8.80 -31.41
N SER A 487 5.59 -8.08 -30.30
CA SER A 487 6.17 -8.48 -29.01
C SER A 487 5.12 -9.18 -28.15
N LEU A 488 5.52 -10.17 -27.37
CA LEU A 488 4.63 -10.77 -26.38
C LEU A 488 4.35 -9.75 -25.27
N THR A 489 3.18 -9.85 -24.65
CA THR A 489 2.73 -8.91 -23.60
C THR A 489 1.93 -9.68 -22.57
N ASP A 490 2.10 -9.30 -21.31
CA ASP A 490 1.40 -9.95 -20.21
C ASP A 490 0.10 -9.27 -19.81
N ILE A 491 -0.86 -10.07 -19.37
CA ILE A 491 -2.13 -9.58 -18.83
C ILE A 491 -2.08 -9.56 -17.31
N GLY A 492 -2.78 -8.60 -16.72
CA GLY A 492 -2.80 -8.40 -15.28
C GLY A 492 -3.73 -9.39 -14.55
N ILE A 493 -3.42 -10.68 -14.60
CA ILE A 493 -4.04 -11.76 -13.80
C ILE A 493 -2.94 -12.44 -12.99
N ARG A 494 -3.20 -12.67 -11.71
CA ARG A 494 -2.26 -13.30 -10.76
C ARG A 494 -2.96 -14.40 -9.96
N ALA A 495 -2.19 -15.24 -9.31
CA ALA A 495 -2.69 -16.34 -8.49
C ALA A 495 -2.00 -16.36 -7.12
N ARG A 496 -2.76 -16.54 -6.04
CA ARG A 496 -2.21 -16.68 -4.69
C ARG A 496 -2.37 -18.10 -4.19
N VAL A 497 -1.25 -18.74 -3.88
CA VAL A 497 -1.20 -20.12 -3.39
C VAL A 497 -0.67 -20.11 -1.97
N SER A 498 -1.49 -20.55 -1.02
CA SER A 498 -1.01 -20.87 0.32
C SER A 498 -0.25 -22.19 0.26
N PRO A 499 0.80 -22.39 1.08
CA PRO A 499 1.29 -23.73 1.35
C PRO A 499 0.15 -24.68 1.76
N GLU A 500 0.36 -25.99 1.63
CA GLU A 500 -0.55 -26.95 2.26
C GLU A 500 -0.62 -26.64 3.76
N GLU A 501 -1.79 -26.19 4.22
CA GLU A 501 -2.08 -26.14 5.64
C GLU A 501 -2.09 -27.58 6.14
N CYS A 502 -1.18 -27.93 7.06
CA CYS A 502 -1.40 -29.08 7.92
C CYS A 502 -2.58 -28.76 8.84
N LEU A 503 -3.80 -28.92 8.31
CA LEU A 503 -4.99 -29.04 9.13
C LEU A 503 -4.76 -30.28 9.99
N GLY A 504 -4.42 -30.04 11.26
CA GLY A 504 -4.06 -31.08 12.21
C GLY A 504 -5.12 -32.19 12.20
N ASN A 505 -4.74 -33.33 11.66
CA ASN A 505 -5.30 -34.62 11.98
C ASN A 505 -4.19 -35.65 11.76
N CYS A 506 -3.59 -36.06 12.88
CA CYS A 506 -2.68 -37.19 12.94
C CYS A 506 -3.32 -38.40 12.25
N TYR A 507 -2.75 -38.81 11.11
CA TYR A 507 -2.83 -40.20 10.69
C TYR A 507 -1.42 -40.76 10.55
N SER A 508 -1.23 -41.91 11.19
CA SER A 508 -0.01 -42.69 11.17
C SER A 508 0.40 -43.00 9.72
N SER A 509 1.46 -42.37 9.24
CA SER A 509 2.64 -43.03 8.66
C SER A 509 3.51 -42.03 7.89
N THR A 510 4.69 -41.78 8.45
CA THR A 510 5.95 -41.46 7.73
C THR A 510 5.88 -40.40 6.62
N ASN A 511 5.56 -39.14 6.96
CA ASN A 511 6.27 -37.92 6.51
C ASN A 511 5.50 -36.67 6.94
N CYS A 512 6.06 -35.88 7.87
CA CYS A 512 5.70 -34.47 8.04
C CYS A 512 6.99 -33.65 8.04
N THR A 513 7.08 -32.67 7.13
CA THR A 513 8.20 -31.73 7.07
C THR A 513 7.65 -30.34 6.74
N GLY A 514 7.50 -29.49 7.76
CA GLY A 514 7.14 -28.08 7.60
C GLY A 514 6.72 -27.43 8.92
N SER A 515 7.30 -26.25 9.22
CA SER A 515 7.06 -25.49 10.45
C SER A 515 5.57 -25.17 10.65
N ILE A 516 5.06 -25.49 11.83
CA ILE A 516 3.70 -25.19 12.28
C ILE A 516 3.64 -23.69 12.57
N ILE A 517 2.83 -22.93 11.81
CA ILE A 517 2.41 -21.59 12.21
C ILE A 517 1.00 -21.76 12.77
N ALA A 518 0.90 -21.87 14.09
CA ALA A 518 -0.40 -21.92 14.77
C ALA A 518 -0.97 -20.50 14.82
N THR A 519 -1.97 -20.22 14.00
CA THR A 519 -2.89 -19.10 14.21
C THR A 519 -4.30 -19.65 14.33
N ASN A 520 -4.84 -19.59 15.55
CA ASN A 520 -6.25 -19.82 15.88
C ASN A 520 -6.88 -21.16 15.46
N VAL A 521 -6.50 -22.26 16.12
CA VAL A 521 -7.36 -23.44 16.15
C VAL A 521 -8.18 -23.41 17.43
N SER A 522 -9.47 -23.06 17.32
CA SER A 522 -10.44 -23.36 18.35
C SER A 522 -10.69 -24.87 18.35
N CYS A 523 -10.20 -25.57 19.37
CA CYS A 523 -10.40 -27.02 19.56
C CYS A 523 -11.81 -27.37 20.04
N TYR A 524 -12.84 -26.99 19.28
CA TYR A 524 -14.19 -27.49 19.48
C TYR A 524 -14.56 -28.33 18.25
N GLU A 525 -14.92 -29.59 18.46
CA GLU A 525 -15.36 -30.61 17.46
C GLU A 525 -14.38 -31.75 17.11
N CYS A 526 -13.79 -32.41 18.11
CA CYS A 526 -13.44 -33.84 17.97
C CYS A 526 -14.29 -34.70 18.92
N ILE A 527 -15.59 -34.81 18.63
CA ILE A 527 -16.51 -35.73 19.31
C ILE A 527 -16.87 -36.90 18.38
N ASN A 528 -16.46 -38.09 18.84
CA ASN A 528 -17.04 -39.44 18.67
C ASN A 528 -16.98 -40.17 17.32
N GLY A 529 -15.87 -40.90 17.13
CA GLY A 529 -15.85 -42.19 16.41
C GLY A 529 -15.73 -43.35 17.41
N ASN A 530 -16.83 -44.07 17.64
CA ASN A 530 -16.96 -45.26 18.49
C ASN A 530 -15.89 -46.35 18.26
N GLY A 531 -15.34 -46.90 19.35
CA GLY A 531 -14.78 -48.26 19.38
C GLY A 531 -13.59 -48.43 20.32
N GLY A 532 -13.85 -48.81 21.58
CA GLY A 532 -12.84 -48.89 22.63
C GLY A 532 -11.84 -50.06 22.53
N ALA A 533 -10.67 -49.88 23.16
CA ALA A 533 -9.94 -50.90 23.91
C ALA A 533 -8.84 -50.24 24.79
N THR A 534 -9.14 -50.14 26.08
CA THR A 534 -8.26 -50.37 27.26
C THR A 534 -6.74 -50.12 27.17
N GLY A 535 -6.29 -49.05 27.83
CA GLY A 535 -5.40 -49.07 29.01
C GLY A 535 -3.96 -49.61 28.91
N GLY A 536 -2.99 -48.69 29.04
CA GLY A 536 -1.89 -48.82 30.01
C GLY A 536 -0.46 -49.11 29.52
N LYS A 537 0.38 -48.05 29.47
CA LYS A 537 1.87 -48.01 29.57
C LYS A 537 2.67 -48.62 28.40
N SER A 538 3.84 -48.16 27.97
CA SER A 538 4.68 -46.96 28.15
C SER A 538 5.90 -47.16 27.22
N TRP A 539 6.45 -46.11 26.60
CA TRP A 539 7.82 -46.12 26.09
C TRP A 539 8.62 -44.98 26.74
N HIS A 540 9.80 -45.31 27.26
CA HIS A 540 10.76 -44.36 27.80
C HIS A 540 12.12 -44.53 27.11
N SER A 541 12.87 -43.42 27.15
CA SER A 541 14.31 -43.24 26.96
C SER A 541 14.74 -42.85 25.52
N SER A 542 15.61 -41.86 25.28
CA SER A 542 16.41 -41.02 26.19
C SER A 542 17.00 -39.79 25.47
N SER A 543 17.33 -38.77 26.29
CA SER A 543 18.50 -37.89 26.20
C SER A 543 18.69 -37.00 24.96
N GLN A 544 18.17 -35.77 25.08
CA GLN A 544 18.76 -34.45 24.74
C GLN A 544 17.72 -33.56 24.04
N GLY A 545 17.39 -32.44 24.69
CA GLY A 545 16.52 -31.40 24.14
C GLY A 545 15.30 -31.17 25.02
N HIS A 546 15.21 -29.99 25.62
CA HIS A 546 14.00 -29.52 26.29
C HIS A 546 12.92 -29.27 25.23
N ASP A 547 11.95 -30.17 25.13
CA ASP A 547 10.63 -29.88 24.57
C ASP A 547 9.62 -30.01 25.72
N TRP A 548 9.04 -28.88 26.13
CA TRP A 548 7.92 -28.85 27.06
C TRP A 548 6.64 -28.87 26.25
N CYS A 549 6.20 -30.07 25.84
CA CYS A 549 4.80 -30.28 25.48
C CYS A 549 4.08 -30.72 26.75
N PHE A 550 3.31 -29.82 27.36
CA PHE A 550 2.31 -30.21 28.35
C PHE A 550 1.24 -31.03 27.62
N ASN A 551 1.07 -32.29 28.02
CA ASN A 551 0.15 -33.23 27.37
C ASN A 551 -1.32 -33.06 27.81
N ASP A 552 -1.58 -32.14 28.74
CA ASP A 552 -2.90 -31.88 29.29
C ASP A 552 -3.10 -30.36 29.32
N CYS A 553 -4.27 -29.87 28.90
CA CYS A 553 -4.66 -28.49 29.17
C CYS A 553 -4.85 -28.32 30.68
N PRO A 554 -4.45 -27.19 31.28
CA PRO A 554 -4.86 -26.83 32.63
C PRO A 554 -6.39 -26.91 32.75
N ALA A 555 -6.86 -27.58 33.81
CA ALA A 555 -8.27 -27.73 34.17
C ALA A 555 -9.04 -26.41 33.97
N CYS A 556 -8.50 -25.32 34.52
CA CYS A 556 -9.08 -23.98 34.49
C CYS A 556 -9.05 -23.24 33.13
N CYS A 557 -8.70 -23.92 32.04
CA CYS A 557 -8.85 -23.42 30.68
C CYS A 557 -9.23 -24.50 29.65
N ASP A 558 -9.70 -25.66 30.11
CA ASP A 558 -9.97 -26.81 29.24
C ASP A 558 -11.44 -26.87 28.75
N GLY A 559 -12.31 -26.00 29.27
CA GLY A 559 -13.72 -25.94 28.89
C GLY A 559 -14.60 -26.98 29.57
N THR A 560 -14.11 -27.63 30.62
CA THR A 560 -14.80 -28.70 31.35
C THR A 560 -14.82 -28.40 32.84
N ASP A 561 -16.00 -28.46 33.44
CA ASP A 561 -16.20 -28.53 34.90
C ASP A 561 -15.59 -29.84 35.46
N ASN A 562 -14.30 -29.83 35.78
CA ASN A 562 -13.52 -30.96 36.26
C ASN A 562 -13.80 -31.26 37.74
N ASP A 563 -14.24 -30.29 38.53
CA ASP A 563 -14.55 -30.46 39.96
C ASP A 563 -16.05 -30.72 40.25
N GLY A 564 -16.92 -30.45 39.28
CA GLY A 564 -18.35 -30.72 39.30
C GLY A 564 -19.18 -29.64 40.00
N ASP A 565 -18.66 -28.42 40.19
CA ASP A 565 -19.30 -27.33 40.90
C ASP A 565 -20.25 -26.47 40.04
N SER A 566 -20.33 -26.77 38.73
CA SER A 566 -21.09 -26.11 37.68
C SER A 566 -20.58 -24.74 37.19
N HIS A 567 -19.38 -24.34 37.60
CA HIS A 567 -18.53 -23.40 36.89
C HIS A 567 -17.53 -24.17 36.02
N ILE A 568 -16.94 -23.53 35.00
CA ILE A 568 -16.29 -24.26 33.90
C ILE A 568 -14.81 -23.93 33.73
N ASP A 569 -14.38 -22.70 33.98
CA ASP A 569 -13.01 -22.25 33.73
C ASP A 569 -12.81 -20.87 34.39
N TYR A 570 -11.55 -20.42 34.49
CA TYR A 570 -11.25 -19.02 34.82
C TYR A 570 -11.85 -18.04 33.78
N PRO A 571 -12.41 -16.89 34.20
CA PRO A 571 -12.56 -16.38 35.57
C PRO A 571 -13.92 -16.72 36.19
N ALA A 572 -14.70 -17.60 35.56
CA ALA A 572 -16.06 -17.92 35.97
C ALA A 572 -16.10 -18.92 37.13
N ASP A 573 -15.03 -19.70 37.30
CA ASP A 573 -14.84 -20.70 38.33
C ASP A 573 -14.03 -20.16 39.52
N GLU A 574 -14.57 -20.27 40.74
CA GLU A 574 -13.93 -19.79 41.98
C GLU A 574 -12.77 -20.71 42.45
N GLY A 575 -12.79 -21.98 42.04
CA GLY A 575 -11.69 -22.93 42.19
C GLY A 575 -10.50 -22.65 41.28
N CYS A 576 -10.67 -21.76 40.29
CA CYS A 576 -9.61 -21.35 39.36
C CYS A 576 -8.97 -20.01 39.71
N THR A 577 -7.70 -20.05 40.09
CA THR A 577 -6.92 -18.82 40.35
C THR A 577 -6.39 -18.14 39.08
N CYS A 578 -6.13 -18.90 38.02
CA CYS A 578 -5.85 -18.39 36.66
C CYS A 578 -6.01 -19.51 35.62
N CYS A 579 -5.92 -19.18 34.33
CA CYS A 579 -6.00 -20.15 33.23
C CYS A 579 -4.85 -21.19 33.15
N TYR A 580 -3.88 -21.16 34.07
CA TYR A 580 -2.77 -22.14 34.14
C TYR A 580 -2.88 -23.08 35.34
N ASP A 581 -3.99 -23.02 36.07
CA ASP A 581 -4.29 -23.92 37.18
C ASP A 581 -4.81 -25.26 36.63
N TYR A 582 -4.20 -26.36 37.06
CA TYR A 582 -4.46 -27.71 36.57
C TYR A 582 -5.46 -28.50 37.43
N THR A 583 -5.99 -27.88 38.48
CA THR A 583 -6.64 -28.65 39.54
C THR A 583 -8.08 -28.26 39.83
N GLU A 584 -8.61 -27.15 39.30
CA GLU A 584 -9.99 -26.68 39.55
C GLU A 584 -10.39 -26.84 41.02
N THR A 585 -9.48 -26.51 41.92
CA THR A 585 -9.69 -26.62 43.36
C THR A 585 -9.11 -25.40 44.01
N GLU A 586 -9.76 -24.90 45.06
CA GLU A 586 -9.23 -23.79 45.86
C GLU A 586 -7.88 -24.16 46.50
N ASP A 587 -6.80 -24.01 45.75
CA ASP A 587 -5.46 -24.26 46.22
C ASP A 587 -4.81 -22.92 46.57
N THR A 588 -4.86 -22.59 47.86
CA THR A 588 -4.25 -21.38 48.43
C THR A 588 -2.72 -21.29 48.24
N ALA A 589 -2.10 -22.24 47.53
CA ALA A 589 -0.66 -22.46 47.45
C ALA A 589 -0.02 -22.22 46.07
N VAL A 590 -0.77 -21.96 44.98
CA VAL A 590 -0.18 -21.80 43.64
C VAL A 590 -0.30 -20.36 43.13
N PRO A 591 0.70 -19.48 43.35
CA PRO A 591 0.71 -18.17 42.71
C PRO A 591 1.03 -18.32 41.23
N CYS A 592 0.16 -17.80 40.36
CA CYS A 592 0.40 -17.69 38.92
C CYS A 592 1.54 -16.70 38.66
N ILE A 593 2.78 -17.20 38.57
CA ILE A 593 3.94 -16.42 38.15
C ILE A 593 4.09 -16.58 36.64
N PRO A 594 3.89 -15.53 35.82
CA PRO A 594 4.42 -15.54 34.48
C PRO A 594 5.95 -15.54 34.58
N GLU A 595 6.61 -16.60 34.10
CA GLU A 595 8.06 -16.60 33.95
C GLU A 595 8.46 -15.45 33.01
N LEU A 596 9.02 -14.38 33.59
CA LEU A 596 9.74 -13.37 32.82
C LEU A 596 10.95 -14.05 32.16
N PRO A 597 11.16 -13.89 30.85
CA PRO A 597 12.32 -14.48 30.19
C PRO A 597 13.60 -13.93 30.84
N SER A 598 14.48 -14.84 31.24
CA SER A 598 15.76 -14.64 31.95
C SER A 598 16.71 -13.63 31.26
N PHE A 599 16.38 -13.17 30.06
CA PHE A 599 17.07 -12.11 29.33
C PHE A 599 16.82 -10.69 29.88
N LEU A 600 15.69 -10.44 30.57
CA LEU A 600 15.39 -9.11 31.11
C LEU A 600 16.24 -8.76 32.36
N LEU A 601 16.59 -9.76 33.18
CA LEU A 601 17.42 -9.56 34.38
C LEU A 601 18.90 -9.34 34.04
N LEU A 602 19.40 -9.95 32.97
CA LEU A 602 20.77 -9.73 32.48
C LEU A 602 20.95 -8.34 31.85
N SER A 603 19.94 -7.83 31.16
CA SER A 603 19.95 -6.50 30.54
C SER A 603 19.82 -5.38 31.56
N ILE A 604 18.99 -5.53 32.60
CA ILE A 604 18.91 -4.60 33.74
C ILE A 604 20.21 -4.61 34.56
N GLY A 605 20.83 -5.78 34.74
CA GLY A 605 22.13 -5.91 35.42
C GLY A 605 23.28 -5.22 34.67
N LEU A 606 23.32 -5.33 33.33
CA LEU A 606 24.31 -4.63 32.50
C LEU A 606 24.10 -3.10 32.50
N LEU A 607 22.85 -2.63 32.45
CA LEU A 607 22.52 -1.21 32.53
C LEU A 607 22.92 -0.60 33.88
N LEU A 608 22.71 -1.31 34.99
CA LEU A 608 23.15 -0.89 36.32
C LEU A 608 24.68 -0.85 36.45
N LEU A 609 25.39 -1.79 35.84
CA LEU A 609 26.87 -1.80 35.83
C LEU A 609 27.44 -0.66 34.96
N MET A 610 26.81 -0.34 33.82
CA MET A 610 27.20 0.81 33.00
C MET A 610 26.91 2.14 33.71
N PHE A 611 25.79 2.25 34.41
CA PHE A 611 25.45 3.45 35.18
C PHE A 611 26.36 3.66 36.40
N MET A 612 26.76 2.58 37.08
CA MET A 612 27.76 2.66 38.15
C MET A 612 29.17 2.97 37.63
N GLY A 613 29.55 2.46 36.44
CA GLY A 613 30.79 2.84 35.77
C GLY A 613 30.83 4.32 35.39
N TYR A 614 29.71 4.86 34.89
CA TYR A 614 29.55 6.28 34.56
C TYR A 614 29.65 7.18 35.81
N LEU A 615 29.02 6.78 36.92
CA LEU A 615 29.13 7.51 38.20
C LEU A 615 30.53 7.44 38.82
N TYR A 616 31.26 6.32 38.66
CA TYR A 616 32.63 6.18 39.13
C TYR A 616 33.64 7.04 38.34
N GLN A 617 33.47 7.17 37.02
CA GLN A 617 34.31 8.06 36.21
C GLN A 617 34.07 9.55 36.50
N HIS A 618 32.88 9.94 36.94
CA HIS A 618 32.55 11.33 37.24
C HIS A 618 32.80 11.77 38.70
N GLN A 619 33.27 10.88 39.58
CA GLN A 619 33.63 11.24 40.97
C GLN A 619 35.07 11.76 41.16
N HIS A 620 35.88 11.85 40.10
CA HIS A 620 37.26 12.36 40.17
C HIS A 620 37.48 13.69 39.41
N GLN A 621 36.40 14.43 39.12
CA GLN A 621 36.50 15.82 38.66
C GLN A 621 35.72 16.76 39.59
N TYR A 622 36.27 16.93 40.80
CA TYR A 622 36.04 18.08 41.67
C TYR A 622 37.36 18.50 42.31
#